data_AF-I9NW38-F1
#
_entry.id   AF-I9NW38-F1
#
_cell.length_a   1.000
_cell.length_b   1.000
_cell.length_c   1.000
_cell.angle_alpha   90.00
_cell.angle_beta   90.00
_cell.angle_gamma   90.00
#
_symmetry.space_group_name_H-M   'P 1'
#
loop_
_entity.id
_entity.type
_entity.pdbx_description
1 polymer ?
#
loop_
_entity_poly.entity_id
_entity_poly.type
_entity_poly.pdbx_seq_one_letter_code
_entity_poly.pdbx_strand_id
1 'polypeptide(L)'
;MKYNTLWGRGLLIVLFIVAGWGFLLYYGQENLPVSLGKENLIRLHVLANSDSASDQQLKLKVRDAVIAYLAPHLETAIDKEMARKVVLEHQGELTAVAEKVVAMNGSHEPVAIELGMFDFPIKSYGNLVLPAGKYEAVRVLIGKAEGKNWWCVLFPPLCFIDITNATALPPKEVISDAEQKNEKVEFRWKLAELWKEGLK
;
A
#
# COMPACT_ATOMS: atom_id res chain seq x y z
N MET A 1 -18.36 44.91 42.93
CA MET A 1 -18.10 43.47 42.75
C MET A 1 -17.01 43.32 41.69
N LYS A 2 -15.74 43.29 42.08
CA LYS A 2 -14.60 43.22 41.13
C LYS A 2 -14.45 41.76 40.70
N TYR A 3 -15.00 41.40 39.54
CA TYR A 3 -14.78 40.08 38.95
C TYR A 3 -13.28 39.93 38.72
N ASN A 4 -12.66 38.94 39.36
CA ASN A 4 -11.22 38.80 39.39
C ASN A 4 -10.75 38.49 37.96
N THR A 5 -10.11 39.45 37.29
CA THR A 5 -9.67 39.35 35.89
C THR A 5 -8.72 38.18 35.63
N LEU A 6 -8.13 37.62 36.69
CA LEU A 6 -7.38 36.36 36.69
C LEU A 6 -8.21 35.13 36.30
N TRP A 7 -9.48 35.04 36.73
CA TRP A 7 -10.35 33.91 36.42
C TRP A 7 -10.81 33.93 34.95
N GLY A 8 -11.10 35.12 34.41
CA GLY A 8 -11.45 35.27 32.99
C GLY A 8 -10.31 34.92 32.03
N ARG A 9 -9.06 35.22 32.42
CA ARG A 9 -7.86 34.87 31.63
C ARG A 9 -7.57 33.37 31.66
N GLY A 10 -7.80 32.70 32.80
CA GLY A 10 -7.69 31.24 32.89
C GLY A 10 -8.68 30.51 31.97
N LEU A 11 -9.93 30.99 31.91
CA LEU A 11 -10.97 30.40 31.05
C LEU A 11 -10.61 30.48 29.56
N LEU A 12 -10.05 31.61 29.11
CA LEU A 12 -9.64 31.80 27.71
C LEU A 12 -8.48 30.88 27.31
N ILE A 13 -7.53 30.63 28.22
CA ILE A 13 -6.42 29.72 27.97
C ILE A 13 -6.93 28.28 27.85
N VAL A 14 -7.85 27.86 28.74
CA VAL A 14 -8.46 26.53 28.66
C VAL A 14 -9.23 26.35 27.35
N LEU A 15 -9.99 27.36 26.92
CA LEU A 15 -10.69 27.31 25.63
C LEU A 15 -9.74 27.22 24.43
N PHE A 16 -8.61 27.93 24.45
CA PHE A 16 -7.58 27.83 23.41
C PHE A 16 -6.92 26.44 23.38
N ILE A 17 -6.66 25.85 24.55
CA ILE A 17 -6.12 24.49 24.64
C ILE A 17 -7.14 23.50 24.09
N VAL A 18 -8.40 23.55 24.53
CA VAL A 18 -9.45 22.65 24.05
C VAL A 18 -9.66 22.79 22.55
N ALA A 19 -9.69 24.01 22.02
CA ALA A 19 -9.79 24.27 20.58
C ALA A 19 -8.56 23.77 19.81
N GLY A 20 -7.35 23.98 20.35
CA GLY A 20 -6.10 23.50 19.76
C GLY A 20 -6.00 21.99 19.72
N TRP A 21 -6.39 21.31 20.81
CA TRP A 21 -6.46 19.84 20.87
C TRP A 21 -7.58 19.29 19.97
N GLY A 22 -8.74 19.94 19.91
CA GLY A 22 -9.81 19.59 18.98
C GLY A 22 -9.38 19.75 17.52
N PHE A 23 -8.64 20.80 17.20
CA PHE A 23 -8.03 21.02 15.89
C PHE A 23 -6.97 19.95 15.58
N LEU A 24 -6.08 19.64 16.52
CA LEU A 24 -5.08 18.58 16.37
C LEU A 24 -5.70 17.20 16.15
N LEU A 25 -6.78 16.87 16.86
CA LEU A 25 -7.50 15.61 16.67
C LEU A 25 -8.27 15.59 15.34
N TYR A 26 -8.85 16.71 14.93
CA TYR A 26 -9.56 16.84 13.65
C TYR A 26 -8.62 16.68 12.46
N TYR A 27 -7.41 17.25 12.52
CA TYR A 27 -6.41 17.13 11.46
C TYR A 27 -5.49 15.90 11.60
N GLY A 28 -5.41 15.29 12.78
CA GLY A 28 -4.51 14.18 13.07
C GLY A 28 -5.05 12.80 12.66
N GLN A 29 -6.25 12.72 12.09
CA GLN A 29 -6.91 11.44 11.78
C GLN A 29 -6.55 10.87 10.40
N GLU A 30 -5.70 11.55 9.61
CA GLU A 30 -5.20 10.98 8.36
C GLU A 30 -3.83 10.32 8.59
N ASN A 31 -3.67 9.09 8.09
CA ASN A 31 -2.51 8.19 8.21
C ASN A 31 -2.53 7.17 9.37
N LEU A 32 -3.68 6.62 9.74
CA LEU A 32 -3.69 5.30 10.39
C LEU A 32 -3.16 4.27 9.38
N PRO A 33 -2.06 3.54 9.67
CA PRO A 33 -1.65 2.44 8.82
C PRO A 33 -2.79 1.42 8.80
N VAL A 34 -3.36 1.17 7.61
CA VAL A 34 -4.35 0.12 7.46
C VAL A 34 -3.67 -1.18 7.88
N SER A 35 -4.03 -1.69 9.06
CA SER A 35 -3.54 -2.98 9.55
C SER A 35 -4.24 -4.08 8.76
N LEU A 36 -3.77 -4.33 7.54
CA LEU A 36 -4.23 -5.40 6.68
C LEU A 36 -3.71 -6.74 7.19
N GLY A 37 -4.56 -7.46 7.91
CA GLY A 37 -4.30 -8.85 8.25
C GLY A 37 -4.15 -9.69 6.98
N LYS A 38 -3.17 -10.60 6.97
CA LYS A 38 -2.91 -11.56 5.88
C LYS A 38 -4.17 -12.30 5.42
N GLU A 39 -5.07 -12.55 6.36
CA GLU A 39 -6.29 -13.32 6.16
C GLU A 39 -7.37 -12.56 5.37
N ASN A 40 -7.31 -11.22 5.32
CA ASN A 40 -8.36 -10.35 4.78
C ASN A 40 -8.01 -9.74 3.41
N LEU A 41 -6.97 -10.26 2.75
CA LEU A 41 -6.50 -9.70 1.49
C LEU A 41 -6.44 -10.72 0.37
N ILE A 42 -6.67 -10.25 -0.85
CA ILE A 42 -6.40 -10.97 -2.10
C ILE A 42 -5.33 -10.16 -2.83
N ARG A 43 -4.23 -10.79 -3.20
CA ARG A 43 -3.15 -10.13 -3.95
C ARG A 43 -3.35 -10.33 -5.45
N LEU A 44 -2.60 -9.56 -6.24
CA LEU A 44 -2.48 -9.75 -7.68
C LEU A 44 -1.00 -9.83 -8.02
N HIS A 45 -0.64 -10.76 -8.89
CA HIS A 45 0.64 -10.70 -9.56
C HIS A 45 0.57 -11.16 -11.00
N VAL A 46 1.38 -10.49 -11.83
CA VAL A 46 1.45 -10.72 -13.26
C VAL A 46 2.88 -11.11 -13.60
N LEU A 47 3.05 -12.26 -14.25
CA LEU A 47 4.33 -12.78 -14.69
C LEU A 47 4.45 -12.61 -16.20
N ALA A 48 5.55 -12.01 -16.63
CA ALA A 48 5.86 -11.84 -18.04
C ALA A 48 6.43 -13.15 -18.62
N ASN A 49 6.37 -13.29 -19.94
CA ASN A 49 6.98 -14.43 -20.65
C ASN A 49 8.49 -14.52 -20.38
N SER A 50 9.21 -13.39 -20.47
CA SER A 50 10.63 -13.27 -20.16
C SER A 50 11.00 -11.90 -19.56
N ASP A 51 12.28 -11.68 -19.31
CA ASP A 51 12.85 -10.40 -18.84
C ASP A 51 13.13 -9.39 -19.95
N SER A 52 12.79 -9.69 -21.21
CA SER A 52 12.93 -8.77 -22.32
C SER A 52 12.13 -7.48 -22.10
N ALA A 53 12.63 -6.35 -22.59
CA ALA A 53 11.93 -5.07 -22.44
C ALA A 53 10.51 -5.10 -23.04
N SER A 54 10.32 -5.82 -24.15
CA SER A 54 9.02 -6.04 -24.80
C SER A 54 8.05 -6.77 -23.89
N ASP A 55 8.47 -7.90 -23.31
CA ASP A 55 7.60 -8.71 -22.43
C ASP A 55 7.27 -7.98 -21.13
N GLN A 56 8.24 -7.23 -20.61
CA GLN A 56 8.02 -6.40 -19.43
C GLN A 56 7.01 -5.28 -19.70
N GLN A 57 7.05 -4.64 -20.87
CA GLN A 57 6.03 -3.66 -21.26
C GLN A 57 4.66 -4.31 -21.51
N LEU A 58 4.64 -5.47 -22.17
CA LEU A 58 3.41 -6.21 -22.43
C LEU A 58 2.70 -6.59 -21.11
N LYS A 59 3.46 -7.08 -20.13
CA LYS A 59 2.97 -7.36 -18.77
C LYS A 59 2.28 -6.15 -18.15
N LEU A 60 2.86 -4.96 -18.26
CA LEU A 60 2.27 -3.74 -17.68
C LEU A 60 0.95 -3.38 -18.36
N LYS A 61 0.84 -3.56 -19.68
CA LYS A 61 -0.42 -3.34 -20.41
C LYS A 61 -1.49 -4.36 -20.03
N VAL A 62 -1.12 -5.65 -19.91
CA VAL A 62 -2.04 -6.71 -19.47
C VAL A 62 -2.52 -6.44 -18.05
N ARG A 63 -1.60 -6.08 -17.14
CA ARG A 63 -1.91 -5.64 -15.78
C ARG A 63 -2.95 -4.52 -15.79
N ASP A 64 -2.71 -3.46 -16.54
CA ASP A 64 -3.59 -2.28 -16.55
C ASP A 64 -5.00 -2.64 -17.01
N ALA A 65 -5.11 -3.49 -18.04
CA ALA A 65 -6.40 -3.95 -18.54
C ALA A 65 -7.14 -4.87 -17.55
N VAL A 66 -6.43 -5.79 -16.89
CA VAL A 66 -7.01 -6.68 -15.86
C VAL A 66 -7.51 -5.87 -14.66
N ILE A 67 -6.71 -4.90 -14.20
CA ILE A 67 -7.10 -4.02 -13.09
C ILE A 67 -8.31 -3.17 -13.49
N ALA A 68 -8.29 -2.55 -14.66
CA ALA A 68 -9.39 -1.72 -15.15
C ALA A 68 -10.70 -2.51 -15.29
N TYR A 69 -10.62 -3.76 -15.73
CA TYR A 69 -11.77 -4.65 -15.80
C TYR A 69 -12.31 -4.98 -14.40
N LEU A 70 -11.44 -5.35 -13.44
CA LEU A 70 -11.87 -5.75 -12.10
C LEU A 70 -12.35 -4.60 -11.22
N ALA A 71 -11.88 -3.37 -11.45
CA ALA A 71 -12.21 -2.20 -10.63
C ALA A 71 -13.73 -2.08 -10.33
N PRO A 72 -14.60 -1.94 -11.34
CA PRO A 72 -16.03 -1.76 -11.10
C PRO A 72 -16.69 -2.99 -10.47
N HIS A 73 -16.16 -4.19 -10.70
CA HIS A 73 -16.73 -5.42 -10.14
C HIS A 73 -16.38 -5.59 -8.65
N LEU A 74 -15.20 -5.12 -8.24
CA LEU A 74 -14.74 -5.20 -6.85
C LEU A 74 -15.26 -4.05 -5.97
N GLU A 75 -15.79 -2.96 -6.54
CA GLU A 75 -16.42 -1.88 -5.77
C GLU A 75 -17.56 -2.36 -4.85
N THR A 76 -18.26 -3.41 -5.25
CA THR A 76 -19.37 -3.99 -4.48
C THR A 76 -18.93 -5.02 -3.43
N ALA A 77 -17.65 -5.41 -3.44
CA ALA A 77 -17.12 -6.39 -2.50
C ALA A 77 -16.81 -5.71 -1.16
N ILE A 78 -17.52 -6.13 -0.11
CA ILE A 78 -17.30 -5.63 1.27
C ILE A 78 -16.27 -6.48 2.04
N ASP A 79 -16.04 -7.71 1.60
CA ASP A 79 -15.12 -8.64 2.23
C ASP A 79 -14.36 -9.47 1.19
N LYS A 80 -13.36 -10.20 1.70
CA LYS A 80 -12.49 -11.06 0.91
C LYS A 80 -13.25 -12.19 0.21
N GLU A 81 -14.29 -12.74 0.84
CA GLU A 81 -15.05 -13.86 0.30
C GLU A 81 -15.87 -13.43 -0.92
N MET A 82 -16.48 -12.24 -0.85
CA MET A 82 -17.17 -11.61 -1.98
C MET A 82 -16.19 -11.26 -3.10
N ALA A 83 -15.03 -10.68 -2.78
CA ALA A 83 -14.00 -10.39 -3.77
C ALA A 83 -13.53 -11.67 -4.49
N ARG A 84 -13.38 -12.78 -3.75
CA ARG A 84 -13.03 -14.09 -4.34
C ARG A 84 -14.10 -14.56 -5.32
N LYS A 85 -15.38 -14.48 -4.95
CA LYS A 85 -16.49 -14.88 -5.82
C LYS A 85 -16.51 -14.07 -7.12
N VAL A 86 -16.37 -12.74 -7.01
CA VAL A 86 -16.27 -11.85 -8.18
C VAL A 86 -15.14 -12.29 -9.10
N VAL A 87 -13.94 -12.55 -8.56
CA VAL A 87 -12.81 -13.00 -9.38
C VAL A 87 -13.10 -14.33 -10.08
N LEU A 88 -13.70 -15.30 -9.38
CA LEU A 88 -14.03 -16.61 -9.94
C LEU A 88 -15.11 -16.53 -11.03
N GLU A 89 -16.17 -15.76 -10.80
CA GLU A 89 -17.25 -15.53 -11.75
C GLU A 89 -16.75 -14.86 -13.03
N HIS A 90 -15.78 -13.95 -12.90
CA HIS A 90 -15.20 -13.19 -14.00
C HIS A 90 -13.90 -13.79 -14.56
N GLN A 91 -13.46 -14.97 -14.12
CA GLN A 91 -12.17 -15.54 -14.50
C GLN A 91 -12.02 -15.76 -16.01
N GLY A 92 -13.10 -16.18 -16.69
CA GLY A 92 -13.11 -16.36 -18.14
C GLY A 92 -12.94 -15.04 -18.89
N GLU A 93 -13.69 -14.01 -18.50
CA GLU A 93 -13.60 -12.66 -19.09
C GLU A 93 -12.24 -12.01 -18.83
N LEU A 94 -11.69 -12.18 -17.63
CA LEU A 94 -10.34 -11.74 -17.30
C LEU A 94 -9.28 -12.33 -18.24
N THR A 95 -9.42 -13.63 -18.54
CA THR A 95 -8.52 -14.33 -19.45
C THR A 95 -8.66 -13.75 -20.86
N ALA A 96 -9.89 -13.57 -21.34
CA ALA A 96 -10.17 -12.97 -22.64
C ALA A 96 -9.65 -11.53 -22.76
N VAL A 97 -9.78 -10.70 -21.71
CA VAL A 97 -9.23 -9.34 -21.67
C VAL A 97 -7.71 -9.35 -21.81
N ALA A 98 -7.04 -10.23 -21.06
CA ALA A 98 -5.59 -10.34 -21.11
C ALA A 98 -5.09 -10.84 -22.48
N GLU A 99 -5.71 -11.89 -23.03
CA GLU A 99 -5.42 -12.41 -24.37
C GLU A 99 -5.63 -11.35 -25.46
N LYS A 100 -6.72 -10.57 -25.36
CA LYS A 100 -6.98 -9.47 -26.29
C LYS A 100 -5.86 -8.44 -26.28
N VAL A 101 -5.36 -8.07 -25.09
CA VAL A 101 -4.23 -7.13 -24.98
C VAL A 101 -2.96 -7.73 -25.57
N VAL A 102 -2.69 -9.01 -25.32
CA VAL A 102 -1.55 -9.72 -25.92
C VAL A 102 -1.61 -9.67 -27.45
N ALA A 103 -2.76 -10.02 -28.03
CA ALA A 103 -2.98 -10.00 -29.47
C ALA A 103 -2.86 -8.58 -30.07
N MET A 104 -3.44 -7.56 -29.42
CA MET A 104 -3.37 -6.17 -29.87
C MET A 104 -1.95 -5.59 -29.87
N ASN A 105 -1.03 -6.19 -29.11
CA ASN A 105 0.37 -5.80 -29.06
C ASN A 105 1.27 -6.65 -29.97
N GLY A 106 0.68 -7.45 -30.88
CA GLY A 106 1.41 -8.26 -31.85
C GLY A 106 2.08 -9.50 -31.25
N SER A 107 1.65 -9.94 -30.07
CA SER A 107 2.10 -11.17 -29.44
C SER A 107 1.02 -12.25 -29.51
N HIS A 108 1.43 -13.52 -29.51
CA HIS A 108 0.55 -14.68 -29.54
C HIS A 108 0.81 -15.63 -28.35
N GLU A 109 1.47 -15.12 -27.31
CA GLU A 109 1.73 -15.87 -26.10
C GLU A 109 0.40 -16.24 -25.41
N PRO A 110 0.22 -17.49 -24.96
CA PRO A 110 -0.97 -17.87 -24.21
C PRO A 110 -1.01 -17.12 -22.88
N VAL A 111 -2.23 -16.87 -22.36
CA VAL A 111 -2.41 -16.31 -21.03
C VAL A 111 -3.20 -17.28 -20.17
N ALA A 112 -2.75 -17.50 -18.94
CA ALA A 112 -3.49 -18.25 -17.94
C ALA A 112 -3.74 -17.39 -16.70
N ILE A 113 -4.93 -17.50 -16.12
CA ILE A 113 -5.31 -16.83 -14.88
C ILE A 113 -5.70 -17.87 -13.85
N GLU A 114 -5.07 -17.76 -12.68
CA GLU A 114 -5.25 -18.69 -11.58
C GLU A 114 -5.59 -17.93 -10.30
N LEU A 115 -6.41 -18.53 -9.45
CA LEU A 115 -6.70 -18.06 -8.10
C LEU A 115 -6.26 -19.13 -7.11
N GLY A 116 -5.40 -18.76 -6.16
CA GLY A 116 -4.85 -19.73 -5.21
C GLY A 116 -3.85 -19.13 -4.23
N MET A 117 -3.12 -20.01 -3.53
CA MET A 117 -2.11 -19.61 -2.55
C MET A 117 -0.71 -19.60 -3.18
N PHE A 118 -0.05 -18.44 -3.19
CA PHE A 118 1.27 -18.26 -3.79
C PHE A 118 2.24 -17.56 -2.85
N ASP A 119 3.54 -17.79 -3.07
CA ASP A 119 4.61 -17.14 -2.32
C ASP A 119 4.84 -15.71 -2.82
N PHE A 120 4.88 -14.77 -1.88
CA PHE A 120 5.20 -13.38 -2.14
C PHE A 120 6.45 -12.97 -1.35
N PRO A 121 7.31 -12.12 -1.94
CA PRO A 121 8.37 -11.46 -1.20
C PRO A 121 7.79 -10.35 -0.32
N ILE A 122 8.64 -9.78 0.53
CA ILE A 122 8.33 -8.53 1.24
C ILE A 122 8.05 -7.41 0.22
N LYS A 123 6.97 -6.66 0.42
CA LYS A 123 6.57 -5.53 -0.44
C LYS A 123 6.11 -4.34 0.37
N SER A 124 6.44 -3.15 -0.11
CA SER A 124 6.02 -1.88 0.48
C SER A 124 5.08 -1.15 -0.48
N TYR A 125 3.99 -0.62 0.05
CA TYR A 125 2.95 0.13 -0.64
C TYR A 125 2.72 1.42 0.17
N GLY A 126 3.42 2.50 -0.19
CA GLY A 126 3.46 3.72 0.64
C GLY A 126 3.97 3.43 2.06
N ASN A 127 3.14 3.70 3.06
CA ASN A 127 3.45 3.45 4.48
C ASN A 127 3.12 2.02 4.96
N LEU A 128 2.54 1.17 4.08
CA LEU A 128 2.20 -0.20 4.40
C LEU A 128 3.31 -1.16 3.94
N VAL A 129 3.82 -1.97 4.86
CA VAL A 129 4.77 -3.06 4.53
C VAL A 129 4.09 -4.41 4.74
N LEU A 130 4.04 -5.21 3.69
CA LEU A 130 3.55 -6.59 3.74
C LEU A 130 4.74 -7.56 3.78
N PRO A 131 4.83 -8.44 4.80
CA PRO A 131 5.94 -9.36 4.94
C PRO A 131 5.94 -10.44 3.85
N ALA A 132 7.03 -11.20 3.76
CA ALA A 132 7.09 -12.35 2.87
C ALA A 132 6.18 -13.50 3.35
N GLY A 133 5.78 -14.38 2.43
CA GLY A 133 5.12 -15.65 2.72
C GLY A 133 3.98 -15.96 1.77
N LYS A 134 3.14 -16.93 2.15
CA LYS A 134 2.00 -17.36 1.33
C LYS A 134 0.78 -16.46 1.51
N TYR A 135 0.17 -16.11 0.38
CA TYR A 135 -1.03 -15.28 0.30
C TYR A 135 -1.98 -15.83 -0.75
N GLU A 136 -3.27 -15.59 -0.56
CA GLU A 136 -4.25 -15.78 -1.60
C GLU A 136 -4.09 -14.70 -2.67
N ALA A 137 -4.00 -15.09 -3.93
CA ALA A 137 -3.80 -14.15 -5.02
C ALA A 137 -4.38 -14.61 -6.35
N VAL A 138 -4.68 -13.63 -7.19
CA VAL A 138 -4.87 -13.79 -8.63
C VAL A 138 -3.50 -13.76 -9.30
N ARG A 139 -3.16 -14.82 -10.02
CA ARG A 139 -1.92 -14.98 -10.77
C ARG A 139 -2.22 -14.95 -12.26
N VAL A 140 -1.63 -13.99 -12.96
CA VAL A 140 -1.72 -13.88 -14.42
C VAL A 140 -0.38 -14.30 -15.01
N LEU A 141 -0.38 -15.39 -15.79
CA LEU A 141 0.78 -15.99 -16.43
C LEU A 141 0.74 -15.68 -17.92
N ILE A 142 1.75 -14.96 -18.43
CA ILE A 142 1.89 -14.68 -19.86
C ILE A 142 2.99 -15.57 -20.43
N GLY A 143 2.68 -16.34 -21.47
CA GLY A 143 3.61 -17.26 -22.11
C GLY A 143 4.14 -18.29 -21.11
N LYS A 144 5.48 -18.41 -21.02
CA LYS A 144 6.18 -19.30 -20.08
C LYS A 144 6.20 -18.79 -18.64
N ALA A 145 5.83 -17.53 -18.40
CA ALA A 145 5.85 -16.89 -17.09
C ALA A 145 7.23 -16.92 -16.37
N GLU A 146 8.34 -16.88 -17.13
CA GLU A 146 9.70 -16.93 -16.59
C GLU A 146 10.28 -15.54 -16.28
N GLY A 147 9.58 -14.48 -16.69
CA GLY A 147 10.01 -13.10 -16.47
C GLY A 147 9.69 -12.56 -15.08
N LYS A 148 10.15 -11.33 -14.82
CA LYS A 148 9.90 -10.60 -13.58
C LYS A 148 8.42 -10.50 -13.26
N ASN A 149 8.11 -10.67 -11.97
CA ASN A 149 6.78 -10.50 -11.42
C ASN A 149 6.46 -9.01 -11.23
N TRP A 150 5.20 -8.63 -11.48
CA TRP A 150 4.60 -7.39 -10.97
C TRP A 150 3.64 -7.73 -9.84
N TRP A 151 3.64 -6.99 -8.73
CA TRP A 151 2.99 -7.38 -7.47
C TRP A 151 2.06 -6.29 -6.95
N CYS A 152 0.89 -6.68 -6.44
CA CYS A 152 -0.08 -5.74 -5.92
C CYS A 152 -1.08 -6.37 -4.92
N VAL A 153 -1.89 -5.54 -4.26
CA VAL A 153 -3.03 -5.96 -3.41
C VAL A 153 -4.33 -5.62 -4.14
N LEU A 154 -5.03 -6.67 -4.59
CA LEU A 154 -6.27 -6.57 -5.36
C LEU A 154 -7.46 -6.22 -4.47
N PHE A 155 -7.54 -6.87 -3.30
CA PHE A 155 -8.54 -6.60 -2.28
C PHE A 155 -7.88 -6.48 -0.90
N PRO A 156 -8.17 -5.41 -0.12
CA PRO A 156 -8.85 -4.19 -0.55
C PRO A 156 -8.15 -3.51 -1.75
N PRO A 157 -8.85 -2.67 -2.52
CA PRO A 157 -8.42 -2.14 -3.81
C PRO A 157 -7.22 -1.17 -3.70
N LEU A 158 -6.00 -1.67 -3.45
CA LEU A 158 -4.79 -0.83 -3.41
C LEU A 158 -4.13 -0.69 -4.78
N CYS A 159 -4.38 -1.62 -5.71
CA CYS A 159 -3.85 -1.55 -7.07
C CYS A 159 -4.26 -0.31 -7.87
N PHE A 160 -5.34 0.33 -7.47
CA PHE A 160 -5.89 1.50 -8.14
C PHE A 160 -5.18 2.80 -7.73
N ILE A 161 -4.56 2.80 -6.55
CA ILE A 161 -3.92 3.97 -5.95
C ILE A 161 -2.46 4.11 -6.44
N ASP A 162 -1.86 3.00 -6.91
CA ASP A 162 -0.40 2.85 -7.00
C ASP A 162 0.17 2.80 -8.44
N ILE A 163 -0.60 3.26 -9.44
CA ILE A 163 -0.12 3.38 -10.84
C ILE A 163 1.07 4.36 -10.93
N THR A 164 1.34 5.15 -9.88
CA THR A 164 2.42 6.15 -9.83
C THR A 164 3.63 5.80 -8.95
N ASN A 165 3.57 4.87 -7.98
CA ASN A 165 4.59 4.80 -6.90
C ASN A 165 5.19 3.42 -6.53
N ALA A 166 4.83 2.31 -7.17
CA ALA A 166 5.30 0.98 -6.77
C ALA A 166 6.80 0.72 -7.06
N THR A 167 7.68 1.07 -6.12
CA THR A 167 9.13 0.77 -6.17
C THR A 167 9.40 -0.55 -5.45
N ALA A 168 9.76 -1.59 -6.19
CA ALA A 168 10.18 -2.86 -5.60
C ALA A 168 11.59 -2.73 -5.02
N LEU A 169 11.70 -2.65 -3.69
CA LEU A 169 13.00 -2.81 -3.02
C LEU A 169 13.48 -4.26 -3.16
N PRO A 170 14.76 -4.51 -3.47
CA PRO A 170 15.34 -5.84 -3.43
C PRO A 170 15.32 -6.39 -1.99
N PRO A 171 15.32 -7.73 -1.80
CA PRO A 171 15.38 -8.33 -0.46
C PRO A 171 16.69 -7.91 0.20
N LYS A 172 16.64 -7.04 1.21
CA LYS A 172 17.77 -6.85 2.11
C LYS A 172 17.71 -8.00 3.10
N GLU A 173 18.77 -8.81 3.10
CA GLU A 173 18.96 -9.92 4.01
C GLU A 173 18.65 -9.47 5.45
N VAL A 174 17.87 -10.29 6.15
CA VAL A 174 17.60 -10.15 7.57
C VAL A 174 18.94 -10.37 8.28
N ILE A 175 19.59 -9.29 8.68
CA ILE A 175 20.72 -9.38 9.60
C ILE A 175 20.14 -9.53 11.00
N SER A 176 20.21 -10.75 11.50
CA SER A 176 20.11 -11.10 12.91
C SER A 176 21.26 -10.48 13.69
N ASP A 177 20.90 -9.85 14.80
CA ASP A 177 21.66 -9.65 16.04
C ASP A 177 22.94 -8.81 16.10
N ALA A 178 22.95 -7.96 17.14
CA ALA A 178 24.08 -7.39 17.88
C ALA A 178 24.94 -6.29 17.22
N GLU A 179 24.63 -5.03 17.55
CA GLU A 179 25.54 -4.14 18.30
C GLU A 179 24.83 -2.81 18.63
N GLN A 180 24.39 -2.66 19.88
CA GLN A 180 24.00 -1.36 20.44
C GLN A 180 25.26 -0.50 20.63
N LYS A 181 25.48 0.46 19.74
CA LYS A 181 26.41 1.57 20.01
C LYS A 181 25.66 2.66 20.78
N ASN A 182 25.99 2.75 22.07
CA ASN A 182 25.48 3.74 23.00
C ASN A 182 26.09 5.12 22.67
N GLU A 183 25.45 5.88 21.79
CA GLU A 183 25.76 7.30 21.64
C GLU A 183 24.76 8.11 22.46
N LYS A 184 25.26 8.73 23.53
CA LYS A 184 24.51 9.68 24.36
C LYS A 184 24.11 10.87 23.50
N VAL A 185 22.87 10.88 23.04
CA VAL A 185 22.27 12.06 22.41
C VAL A 185 21.95 13.06 23.52
N GLU A 186 22.77 14.10 23.66
CA GLU A 186 22.44 15.24 24.49
C GLU A 186 21.44 16.15 23.78
N PHE A 187 20.20 16.12 24.23
CA PHE A 187 19.14 17.00 23.74
C PHE A 187 19.32 18.41 24.31
N ARG A 188 19.80 19.33 23.48
CA ARG A 188 19.84 20.76 23.81
C ARG A 188 18.59 21.46 23.29
N TRP A 189 17.80 21.99 24.23
CA TRP A 189 16.56 22.71 23.94
C TRP A 189 16.86 24.19 23.69
N LYS A 190 16.85 24.59 22.42
CA LYS A 190 17.12 25.98 21.99
C LYS A 190 16.18 27.02 22.60
N LEU A 191 14.96 26.62 23.00
CA LEU A 191 13.99 27.47 23.70
C LEU A 191 14.41 27.79 25.15
N ALA A 192 15.11 26.87 25.82
CA ALA A 192 15.58 27.07 27.19
C ALA A 192 16.76 28.07 27.25
N GLU A 193 17.52 28.18 26.17
CA GLU A 193 18.62 29.14 26.04
C GLU A 193 18.10 30.56 25.78
N LEU A 194 17.13 30.70 24.89
CA LEU A 194 16.51 32.00 24.58
C LEU A 194 15.79 32.63 25.79
N TRP A 195 15.22 31.80 26.68
CA TRP A 195 14.59 32.30 27.92
C TRP A 195 15.60 32.85 28.92
N LYS A 196 16.85 32.34 28.92
CA LYS A 196 17.91 32.85 29.80
C LYS A 196 18.49 34.18 29.33
N GLU A 197 18.49 34.44 28.03
CA GLU A 197 18.99 35.69 27.45
C GLU A 197 17.98 36.85 27.56
N GLY A 198 16.67 36.54 27.55
CA GLY A 198 15.61 37.53 27.74
C GLY A 198 15.39 38.01 29.18
N LEU A 199 16.19 37.54 30.14
CA LEU A 199 16.10 37.88 31.58
C LEU A 199 17.31 38.70 32.09
N LYS A 200 18.10 39.29 31.18
CA LYS A 200 19.09 40.33 31.51
C LYS A 200 18.58 41.72 31.18
#